data_AF-A0A8J4UR59-F1
#
_entry.id   AF-A0A8J4UR59-F1
#
_cell.length_a   1.000
_cell.length_b   1.000
_cell.length_c   1.000
_cell.angle_alpha   90.00
_cell.angle_beta   90.00
_cell.angle_gamma   90.00
#
_symmetry.space_group_name_H-M   'P 1'
#
loop_
_entity.id
_entity.type
_entity.pdbx_description
1 polymer ?
#
loop_
_entity_poly.entity_id
_entity_poly.type
_entity_poly.pdbx_seq_one_letter_code
_entity_poly.pdbx_strand_id
1 'polypeptide(L)'
;WVFLYEKAYQERDTAIESSVMTKVKGFGEHHNKTMDVADFVTPSQGASVFCIITKLITTENQVQGLCPETEGKFKCEHDDNCTKIMTKPGSNGLLTGKCVNYGSMKTCQIRGWCPAEVDDVPIQPMMEVENFTIFIKNSIRFPRFNFTKGNFLPNINSSYIKKCNFDFEQNSYCPIFKVGDVIRFSHQNFTALANKGGVIGIKIAWVCDLDKADDHCKPAYSFTRLDAMSEKNSVSPGYNFRFAKYFKMENGTEYRTLLKAVAIRFDVMVNGDAGKFNMIPTLINMVAAFTSVGVGAVLCDIILLNFLKGADQYKARKFEE
;
A
#
# COMPACT_ATOMS: atom_id res chain seq x y z
N TRP A 1 -17.91 30.48 -8.34
CA TRP A 1 -17.15 29.28 -8.73
C TRP A 1 -15.64 29.51 -8.60
N VAL A 2 -15.00 30.23 -9.52
CA VAL A 2 -13.52 30.42 -9.58
C VAL A 2 -12.90 30.90 -8.27
N PHE A 3 -13.44 31.97 -7.67
CA PHE A 3 -12.86 32.52 -6.44
C PHE A 3 -13.20 31.70 -5.20
N LEU A 4 -14.46 31.30 -4.99
CA LEU A 4 -14.87 30.69 -3.73
C LEU A 4 -14.69 29.16 -3.67
N TYR A 5 -14.99 28.45 -4.77
CA TYR A 5 -14.95 26.99 -4.81
C TYR A 5 -13.55 26.48 -5.17
N GLU A 6 -13.00 26.97 -6.28
CA GLU A 6 -11.64 26.59 -6.74
C GLU A 6 -10.53 27.29 -5.93
N LYS A 7 -10.88 28.36 -5.18
CA LYS A 7 -9.96 29.18 -4.39
C LYS A 7 -8.80 29.73 -5.20
N ALA A 8 -9.09 30.25 -6.40
CA ALA A 8 -8.08 30.79 -7.31
C ALA A 8 -7.33 32.03 -6.76
N TYR A 9 -7.76 32.59 -5.64
CA TYR A 9 -7.04 33.64 -4.91
C TYR A 9 -5.87 33.11 -4.05
N GLN A 10 -5.76 31.79 -3.90
CA GLN A 10 -4.70 31.13 -3.14
C GLN A 10 -3.57 30.70 -4.07
N GLU A 11 -2.35 30.81 -3.55
CA GLU A 11 -1.23 30.03 -4.06
C GLU A 11 -1.34 28.60 -3.53
N ARG A 12 -0.92 27.62 -4.33
CA ARG A 12 -0.97 26.19 -3.98
C ARG A 12 0.42 25.58 -3.82
N ASP A 13 0.58 24.72 -2.84
CA ASP A 13 1.77 23.87 -2.64
C ASP A 13 1.35 22.40 -2.57
N THR A 14 1.74 21.64 -3.59
CA THR A 14 1.54 20.19 -3.69
C THR A 14 2.84 19.41 -3.43
N ALA A 15 3.97 20.09 -3.28
CA ALA A 15 5.28 19.49 -3.03
C ALA A 15 5.47 19.23 -1.54
N ILE A 16 4.57 18.42 -0.97
CA ILE A 16 4.59 18.04 0.44
C ILE A 16 5.85 17.23 0.77
N GLU A 17 6.60 17.68 1.76
CA GLU A 17 7.64 16.90 2.41
C GLU A 17 6.97 16.04 3.49
N SER A 18 7.15 14.72 3.46
CA SER A 18 6.51 13.80 4.42
C SER A 18 7.51 12.82 5.00
N SER A 19 7.40 12.59 6.31
CA SER A 19 8.13 11.55 7.03
C SER A 19 7.13 10.65 7.75
N VAL A 20 7.29 9.34 7.58
CA VAL A 20 6.42 8.32 8.19
C VAL A 20 7.29 7.35 8.98
N MET A 21 6.88 7.11 10.22
CA MET A 21 7.41 6.07 11.09
C MET A 21 6.27 5.16 11.55
N THR A 22 6.49 3.86 11.47
CA THR A 22 5.52 2.85 11.87
C THR A 22 6.07 1.95 12.98
N LYS A 23 5.18 1.49 13.87
CA LYS A 23 5.51 0.48 14.88
C LYS A 23 4.32 -0.42 15.10
N VAL A 24 4.50 -1.72 14.87
CA VAL A 24 3.47 -2.72 15.16
C VAL A 24 3.65 -3.25 16.58
N LYS A 25 2.53 -3.60 17.23
CA LYS A 25 2.53 -4.33 18.51
C LYS A 25 1.47 -5.42 18.50
N GLY A 26 1.84 -6.57 19.03
CA GLY A 26 0.99 -7.73 19.17
C GLY A 26 1.84 -8.96 19.49
N PHE A 27 1.16 -10.00 19.97
CA PHE A 27 1.72 -11.34 20.13
C PHE A 27 0.72 -12.30 19.54
N GLY A 28 1.20 -13.31 18.83
CA GLY A 28 0.36 -14.39 18.34
C GLY A 28 1.06 -15.71 18.49
N GLU A 29 0.32 -16.78 18.20
CA GLU A 29 0.85 -18.14 18.28
C GLU A 29 0.87 -18.76 16.88
N HIS A 30 2.01 -19.34 16.51
CA HIS A 30 2.15 -20.05 15.24
C HIS A 30 3.02 -21.28 15.46
N HIS A 31 2.50 -22.47 15.13
CA HIS A 31 3.17 -23.76 15.37
C HIS A 31 3.64 -23.95 16.83
N ASN A 32 2.76 -23.68 17.80
CA ASN A 32 3.06 -23.76 19.25
C ASN A 32 4.24 -22.89 19.69
N LYS A 33 4.58 -21.86 18.92
CA LYS A 33 5.59 -20.85 19.27
C LYS A 33 4.92 -19.49 19.36
N THR A 34 5.24 -18.76 20.41
CA THR A 34 4.87 -17.34 20.51
C THR A 34 5.70 -16.54 19.52
N MET A 35 5.02 -15.72 18.73
CA MET A 35 5.61 -14.85 17.73
C MET A 35 5.46 -13.41 18.18
N ASP A 36 6.55 -12.65 18.16
CA ASP A 36 6.56 -11.23 18.47
C ASP A 36 6.86 -10.36 17.24
N VAL A 37 6.94 -9.04 17.47
CA VAL A 37 7.17 -8.05 16.41
C VAL A 37 8.44 -8.32 15.60
N ALA A 38 9.48 -8.89 16.19
CA ALA A 38 10.73 -9.20 15.50
C ALA A 38 10.60 -10.43 14.58
N ASP A 39 9.63 -11.30 14.85
CA ASP A 39 9.39 -12.50 14.06
C ASP A 39 8.46 -12.25 12.87
N PHE A 40 7.38 -11.48 13.07
CA PHE A 40 6.32 -11.34 12.05
C PHE A 40 6.36 -10.01 11.28
N VAL A 41 7.12 -9.00 11.70
CA VAL A 41 7.21 -7.73 10.95
C VAL A 41 8.45 -7.71 10.06
N THR A 42 8.26 -7.43 8.77
CA THR A 42 9.38 -7.24 7.85
C THR A 42 9.09 -6.17 6.79
N PRO A 43 10.04 -5.29 6.46
CA PRO A 43 11.35 -5.16 7.12
C PRO A 43 11.22 -4.39 8.46
N SER A 44 12.17 -4.55 9.37
CA SER A 44 12.02 -4.15 10.79
C SER A 44 12.27 -2.66 11.08
N GLN A 45 12.71 -1.87 10.09
CA GLN A 45 13.11 -0.47 10.30
C GLN A 45 11.92 0.48 10.60
N GLY A 46 10.68 0.05 10.40
CA GLY A 46 9.50 0.87 10.73
C GLY A 46 9.30 2.05 9.79
N ALA A 47 9.39 1.82 8.48
CA ALA A 47 9.20 2.82 7.42
C ALA A 47 7.72 2.94 7.00
N SER A 48 7.46 3.63 5.89
CA SER A 48 6.12 3.72 5.28
C SER A 48 5.60 2.39 4.73
N VAL A 49 6.48 1.43 4.48
CA VAL A 49 6.13 0.09 3.96
C VAL A 49 6.61 -0.96 4.95
N PHE A 50 5.70 -1.84 5.36
CA PHE A 50 6.00 -2.98 6.22
C PHE A 50 5.00 -4.11 5.97
N CYS A 51 5.40 -5.34 6.28
CA CYS A 51 4.56 -6.53 6.18
C CYS A 51 4.32 -7.10 7.55
N ILE A 52 3.10 -7.58 7.81
CA ILE A 52 2.78 -8.44 8.94
C ILE A 52 2.57 -9.84 8.38
N ILE A 53 3.46 -10.75 8.74
CA ILE A 53 3.39 -12.16 8.34
C ILE A 53 2.25 -12.82 9.10
N THR A 54 1.34 -13.44 8.35
CA THR A 54 0.16 -14.13 8.90
C THR A 54 0.33 -15.64 8.87
N LYS A 55 1.14 -16.18 7.96
CA LYS A 55 1.36 -17.62 7.82
C LYS A 55 2.78 -17.92 7.36
N LEU A 56 3.40 -18.92 7.95
CA LEU A 56 4.77 -19.34 7.66
C LEU A 56 4.84 -20.83 7.30
N ILE A 57 5.28 -21.13 6.09
CA ILE A 57 5.73 -22.49 5.73
C ILE A 57 7.23 -22.54 5.98
N THR A 58 7.66 -23.47 6.84
CA THR A 58 9.06 -23.57 7.27
C THR A 58 9.66 -24.88 6.79
N THR A 59 10.81 -24.80 6.12
CA THR A 59 11.64 -25.96 5.77
C THR A 59 12.95 -25.85 6.53
N GLU A 60 13.04 -26.56 7.66
CA GLU A 60 14.18 -26.53 8.56
C GLU A 60 15.36 -27.35 8.04
N ASN A 61 16.56 -27.04 8.57
CA ASN A 61 17.77 -27.85 8.41
C ASN A 61 18.16 -28.16 6.95
N GLN A 62 17.91 -27.23 6.03
CA GLN A 62 18.35 -27.38 4.65
C GLN A 62 19.88 -27.31 4.57
N VAL A 63 20.48 -28.26 3.87
CA VAL A 63 21.92 -28.31 3.55
C VAL A 63 22.12 -28.39 2.03
N GLN A 64 23.28 -27.97 1.54
CA GLN A 64 23.60 -28.15 0.12
C GLN A 64 23.81 -29.64 -0.19
N GLY A 65 23.07 -30.17 -1.17
CA GLY A 65 23.12 -31.58 -1.50
C GLY A 65 22.28 -31.98 -2.70
N LEU A 66 21.97 -33.27 -2.76
CA LEU A 66 21.12 -33.89 -3.77
C LEU A 66 19.86 -34.45 -3.11
N CYS A 67 18.69 -34.09 -3.62
CA CYS A 67 17.42 -34.59 -3.10
C CYS A 67 16.35 -34.64 -4.21
N PRO A 68 15.29 -35.46 -4.04
CA PRO A 68 14.09 -35.37 -4.87
C PRO A 68 13.41 -34.01 -4.76
N GLU A 69 12.75 -33.60 -5.85
CA GLU A 69 11.72 -32.57 -5.81
C GLU A 69 10.45 -33.03 -5.09
N THR A 70 9.70 -32.07 -4.57
CA THR A 70 8.49 -32.32 -3.77
C THR A 70 7.20 -32.02 -4.56
N GLU A 71 7.26 -31.11 -5.52
CA GLU A 71 6.08 -30.68 -6.27
C GLU A 71 5.64 -31.74 -7.30
N GLY A 72 4.32 -31.93 -7.40
CA GLY A 72 3.73 -32.93 -8.32
C GLY A 72 4.05 -32.71 -9.80
N LYS A 73 4.41 -31.49 -10.20
CA LYS A 73 4.83 -31.15 -11.58
C LYS A 73 6.18 -31.78 -11.99
N PHE A 74 6.96 -32.26 -11.03
CA PHE A 74 8.26 -32.93 -11.24
C PHE A 74 8.20 -34.44 -11.06
N LYS A 75 7.00 -35.03 -11.04
CA LYS A 75 6.84 -36.49 -11.06
C LYS A 75 7.47 -37.08 -12.32
N CYS A 76 8.15 -38.19 -12.16
CA CYS A 76 8.84 -38.89 -13.24
C CYS A 76 8.71 -40.41 -13.06
N GLU A 77 8.80 -41.14 -14.16
CA GLU A 77 8.95 -42.60 -14.13
C GLU A 77 10.36 -43.01 -14.58
N HIS A 78 10.93 -42.26 -15.53
CA HIS A 78 12.25 -42.46 -16.10
C HIS A 78 13.07 -41.15 -16.10
N ASP A 79 14.39 -41.28 -16.14
CA ASP A 79 15.36 -40.17 -16.16
C ASP A 79 15.09 -39.19 -17.32
N ASP A 80 14.67 -39.69 -18.48
CA ASP A 80 14.35 -38.86 -19.66
C ASP A 80 13.25 -37.82 -19.41
N ASN A 81 12.32 -38.08 -18.47
CA ASN A 81 11.30 -37.09 -18.09
C ASN A 81 11.96 -35.86 -17.45
N CYS A 82 12.99 -36.08 -16.65
CA CYS A 82 13.71 -35.03 -15.94
C CYS A 82 14.63 -34.25 -16.87
N THR A 83 15.29 -34.93 -17.82
CA THR A 83 16.17 -34.28 -18.82
C THR A 83 15.40 -33.30 -19.71
N LYS A 84 14.18 -33.65 -20.11
CA LYS A 84 13.31 -32.81 -20.96
C LYS A 84 12.89 -31.49 -20.31
N ILE A 85 12.84 -31.42 -18.99
CA ILE A 85 12.37 -30.25 -18.24
C ILE A 85 13.50 -29.41 -17.64
N MET A 86 14.76 -29.82 -17.82
CA MET A 86 15.94 -29.07 -17.31
C MET A 86 16.05 -27.64 -17.83
N THR A 87 15.43 -27.33 -18.98
CA THR A 87 15.45 -26.00 -19.59
C THR A 87 14.42 -25.04 -18.99
N LYS A 88 13.49 -25.53 -18.15
CA LYS A 88 12.43 -24.71 -17.57
C LYS A 88 12.83 -24.22 -16.17
N PRO A 89 12.87 -22.89 -15.93
CA PRO A 89 13.00 -22.38 -14.56
C PRO A 89 11.71 -22.66 -13.79
N GLY A 90 11.83 -23.24 -12.59
CA GLY A 90 10.67 -23.53 -11.74
C GLY A 90 10.85 -24.60 -10.67
N SER A 91 12.01 -25.26 -10.63
CA SER A 91 12.41 -26.17 -9.55
C SER A 91 13.10 -25.42 -8.41
N ASN A 92 13.09 -26.03 -7.22
CA ASN A 92 13.77 -25.59 -6.00
C ASN A 92 15.31 -25.68 -6.09
N GLY A 93 15.84 -26.36 -7.12
CA GLY A 93 17.27 -26.49 -7.39
C GLY A 93 17.57 -26.86 -8.84
N LEU A 94 18.84 -27.13 -9.14
CA LEU A 94 19.27 -27.53 -10.48
C LEU A 94 18.96 -29.01 -10.72
N LEU A 95 18.11 -29.31 -11.70
CA LEU A 95 17.78 -30.69 -12.06
C LEU A 95 19.03 -31.46 -12.49
N THR A 96 19.20 -32.69 -12.02
CA THR A 96 20.33 -33.55 -12.38
C THR A 96 20.06 -34.46 -13.57
N GLY A 97 18.79 -34.56 -13.99
CA GLY A 97 18.32 -35.50 -15.02
C GLY A 97 17.96 -36.89 -14.48
N LYS A 98 18.15 -37.18 -13.19
CA LYS A 98 17.80 -38.47 -12.60
C LYS A 98 16.41 -38.47 -11.98
N CYS A 99 15.70 -39.58 -12.12
CA CYS A 99 14.42 -39.85 -11.47
C CYS A 99 14.64 -40.68 -10.20
N VAL A 100 14.25 -40.15 -9.03
CA VAL A 100 14.53 -40.79 -7.73
C VAL A 100 13.25 -40.94 -6.90
N ASN A 101 13.26 -41.88 -5.94
CA ASN A 101 12.10 -42.12 -5.09
C ASN A 101 11.92 -40.98 -4.06
N TYR A 102 10.68 -40.52 -3.91
CA TYR A 102 10.19 -39.60 -2.89
C TYR A 102 8.96 -40.20 -2.21
N GLY A 103 9.18 -40.92 -1.10
CA GLY A 103 8.12 -41.66 -0.42
C GLY A 103 7.49 -42.73 -1.32
N SER A 104 6.19 -42.60 -1.61
CA SER A 104 5.43 -43.51 -2.48
C SER A 104 5.40 -43.10 -3.96
N MET A 105 6.05 -42.00 -4.34
CA MET A 105 6.11 -41.50 -5.70
C MET A 105 7.56 -41.31 -6.15
N LYS A 106 7.79 -41.10 -7.45
CA LYS A 106 9.10 -40.78 -8.02
C LYS A 106 9.10 -39.35 -8.55
N THR A 107 10.16 -38.61 -8.25
CA THR A 107 10.32 -37.21 -8.67
C THR A 107 11.76 -36.95 -9.13
N CYS A 108 11.93 -35.90 -9.92
CA CYS A 108 13.23 -35.55 -10.44
C CYS A 108 14.19 -35.10 -9.33
N GLN A 109 15.42 -35.59 -9.37
CA GLN A 109 16.48 -35.19 -8.44
C GLN A 109 17.00 -33.80 -8.80
N ILE A 110 17.19 -32.98 -7.78
CA ILE A 110 17.79 -31.66 -7.85
C ILE A 110 19.08 -31.58 -7.03
N ARG A 111 19.94 -30.65 -7.42
CA ARG A 111 21.10 -30.19 -6.68
C ARG A 111 20.83 -28.79 -6.15
N GLY A 112 20.92 -28.62 -4.84
CA GLY A 112 20.64 -27.35 -4.17
C GLY A 112 20.40 -27.54 -2.67
N TRP A 113 19.52 -26.70 -2.10
CA TRP A 113 19.16 -26.78 -0.70
C TRP A 113 18.17 -27.93 -0.45
N CYS A 114 18.59 -28.91 0.33
CA CYS A 114 17.88 -30.16 0.59
C CYS A 114 17.59 -30.34 2.08
N PRO A 115 16.41 -30.81 2.49
CA PRO A 115 15.29 -31.24 1.62
C PRO A 115 14.60 -30.05 0.92
N ALA A 116 13.99 -30.30 -0.24
CA ALA A 116 13.21 -29.29 -0.95
C ALA A 116 11.95 -28.88 -0.14
N GLU A 117 11.45 -27.67 -0.37
CA GLU A 117 10.26 -27.15 0.31
C GLU A 117 9.00 -27.94 -0.07
N VAL A 118 8.13 -28.22 0.88
CA VAL A 118 6.80 -28.82 0.61
C VAL A 118 5.73 -27.75 0.73
N ASP A 119 5.17 -27.33 -0.40
CA ASP A 119 4.18 -26.23 -0.48
C ASP A 119 2.75 -26.64 -0.08
N ASP A 120 2.43 -27.94 -0.11
CA ASP A 120 1.07 -28.47 0.06
C ASP A 120 0.64 -28.69 1.53
N VAL A 121 1.41 -28.18 2.50
CA VAL A 121 1.09 -28.37 3.93
C VAL A 121 -0.04 -27.40 4.35
N PRO A 122 -1.18 -27.90 4.86
CA PRO A 122 -2.27 -27.06 5.32
C PRO A 122 -1.94 -26.41 6.66
N ILE A 123 -1.19 -25.30 6.61
CA ILE A 123 -0.85 -24.49 7.78
C ILE A 123 -1.94 -23.44 8.01
N GLN A 124 -2.41 -23.33 9.25
CA GLN A 124 -3.35 -22.29 9.67
C GLN A 124 -2.62 -20.95 9.89
N PRO A 125 -3.20 -19.82 9.45
CA PRO A 125 -2.63 -18.52 9.73
C PRO A 125 -2.81 -18.13 11.21
N MET A 126 -1.95 -17.23 11.67
CA MET A 126 -1.99 -16.59 12.99
C MET A 126 -3.15 -15.58 13.03
N MET A 127 -4.28 -16.00 13.60
CA MET A 127 -5.52 -15.21 13.61
C MET A 127 -5.46 -14.03 14.59
N GLU A 128 -4.57 -14.07 15.58
CA GLU A 128 -4.33 -13.00 16.55
C GLU A 128 -3.87 -11.71 15.88
N VAL A 129 -3.33 -11.78 14.66
CA VAL A 129 -2.93 -10.62 13.86
C VAL A 129 -4.08 -9.63 13.68
N GLU A 130 -5.34 -10.08 13.65
CA GLU A 130 -6.51 -9.20 13.58
C GLU A 130 -6.58 -8.20 14.75
N ASN A 131 -6.04 -8.60 15.91
CA ASN A 131 -6.01 -7.79 17.12
C ASN A 131 -4.72 -6.99 17.31
N PHE A 132 -3.77 -7.08 16.38
CA PHE A 132 -2.54 -6.30 16.47
C PHE A 132 -2.82 -4.83 16.23
N THR A 133 -1.90 -3.99 16.68
CA THR A 133 -1.99 -2.53 16.54
C THR A 133 -0.83 -2.00 15.72
N ILE A 134 -1.13 -1.05 14.84
CA ILE A 134 -0.18 -0.30 14.03
C ILE A 134 -0.17 1.12 14.56
N PHE A 135 0.95 1.56 15.11
CA PHE A 135 1.19 2.96 15.43
C PHE A 135 1.79 3.66 14.20
N ILE A 136 1.16 4.74 13.75
CA ILE A 136 1.64 5.56 12.63
C ILE A 136 1.93 6.97 13.12
N LYS A 137 3.20 7.38 13.03
CA LYS A 137 3.62 8.76 13.23
C LYS A 137 3.96 9.36 11.89
N ASN A 138 3.22 10.38 11.49
CA ASN A 138 3.43 11.14 10.26
C ASN A 138 3.68 12.61 10.58
N SER A 139 4.77 13.13 10.03
CA SER A 139 5.10 14.56 10.02
C SER A 139 5.09 15.05 8.58
N ILE A 140 4.46 16.19 8.33
CA ILE A 140 4.38 16.83 7.02
C ILE A 140 4.88 18.26 7.08
N ARG A 141 5.41 18.73 5.95
CA ARG A 141 5.83 20.11 5.76
C ARG A 141 5.47 20.58 4.35
N PHE A 142 4.84 21.75 4.27
CA PHE A 142 4.62 22.48 3.03
C PHE A 142 5.71 23.56 2.93
N PRO A 143 6.81 23.32 2.21
CA PRO A 143 7.98 24.18 2.21
C PRO A 143 7.68 25.59 1.71
N ARG A 144 6.77 25.74 0.74
CA ARG A 144 6.43 27.05 0.16
C ARG A 144 5.83 28.00 1.19
N PHE A 145 5.09 27.46 2.17
CA PHE A 145 4.45 28.23 3.24
C PHE A 145 5.18 28.13 4.58
N ASN A 146 6.30 27.40 4.63
CA ASN A 146 7.02 27.03 5.85
C ASN A 146 6.10 26.49 6.96
N PHE A 147 5.08 25.71 6.57
CA PHE A 147 4.09 25.15 7.48
C PHE A 147 4.47 23.70 7.81
N THR A 148 4.45 23.32 9.09
CA THR A 148 4.75 21.94 9.54
C THR A 148 3.69 21.47 10.51
N LYS A 149 3.21 20.25 10.30
CA LYS A 149 2.22 19.61 11.18
C LYS A 149 2.42 18.10 11.19
N GLY A 150 1.74 17.39 12.08
CA GLY A 150 1.73 15.94 12.09
C GLY A 150 0.41 15.40 12.61
N ASN A 151 0.20 14.10 12.44
CA ASN A 151 -0.98 13.41 12.98
C ASN A 151 -0.89 13.19 14.51
N PHE A 152 0.23 13.56 15.12
CA PHE A 152 0.45 13.51 16.56
C PHE A 152 0.47 14.93 17.12
N LEU A 153 -0.65 15.38 17.68
CA LEU A 153 -0.79 16.73 18.23
C LEU A 153 0.05 16.90 19.51
N PRO A 154 0.59 18.10 19.79
CA PRO A 154 1.42 18.35 20.97
C PRO A 154 0.71 18.12 22.32
N ASN A 155 -0.63 18.22 22.34
CA ASN A 155 -1.46 18.02 23.53
C ASN A 155 -1.82 16.54 23.80
N ILE A 156 -1.36 15.61 22.96
CA ILE A 156 -1.60 14.17 23.18
C ILE A 156 -0.77 13.67 24.35
N ASN A 157 -1.47 13.14 25.36
CA ASN A 157 -0.83 12.60 26.56
C ASN A 157 -0.65 11.07 26.49
N SER A 158 0.22 10.53 27.36
CA SER A 158 0.47 9.08 27.43
C SER A 158 -0.78 8.27 27.80
N SER A 159 -1.68 8.83 28.60
CA SER A 159 -2.91 8.14 29.01
C SER A 159 -3.88 7.92 27.86
N TYR A 160 -3.96 8.87 26.93
CA TYR A 160 -4.73 8.79 25.70
C TYR A 160 -4.15 7.73 24.78
N ILE A 161 -2.83 7.77 24.52
CA ILE A 161 -2.15 6.79 23.66
C ILE A 161 -2.27 5.36 24.18
N LYS A 162 -2.39 5.13 25.48
CA LYS A 162 -2.59 3.79 26.04
C LYS A 162 -3.99 3.21 25.78
N LYS A 163 -4.99 4.06 25.53
CA LYS A 163 -6.40 3.66 25.45
C LYS A 163 -7.06 3.94 24.10
N CYS A 164 -6.51 4.87 23.32
CA CYS A 164 -7.12 5.26 22.07
C CYS A 164 -6.98 4.15 21.02
N ASN A 165 -8.02 3.98 20.22
CA ASN A 165 -7.98 3.29 18.95
C ASN A 165 -8.58 4.26 17.92
N PHE A 166 -8.03 4.26 16.71
CA PHE A 166 -8.52 5.11 15.64
C PHE A 166 -9.98 4.79 15.33
N ASP A 167 -10.77 5.85 15.21
CA ASP A 167 -12.16 5.82 14.76
C ASP A 167 -12.47 7.11 14.00
N PHE A 168 -13.31 7.03 12.96
CA PHE A 168 -13.60 8.18 12.10
C PHE A 168 -14.37 9.29 12.81
N GLU A 169 -15.21 8.97 13.80
CA GLU A 169 -16.09 9.92 14.48
C GLU A 169 -15.48 10.39 15.80
N GLN A 170 -15.07 9.46 16.66
CA GLN A 170 -14.70 9.77 18.04
C GLN A 170 -13.20 10.05 18.21
N ASN A 171 -12.33 9.36 17.45
CA ASN A 171 -10.88 9.33 17.69
C ASN A 171 -10.06 9.51 16.40
N SER A 172 -10.42 10.49 15.58
CA SER A 172 -9.80 10.70 14.26
C SER A 172 -8.31 11.09 14.32
N TYR A 173 -7.82 11.54 15.47
CA TYR A 173 -6.40 11.87 15.72
C TYR A 173 -5.62 10.77 16.44
N CYS A 174 -6.25 9.64 16.79
CA CYS A 174 -5.52 8.54 17.41
C CYS A 174 -4.57 7.91 16.39
N PRO A 175 -3.25 7.84 16.67
CA PRO A 175 -2.27 7.28 15.75
C PRO A 175 -2.18 5.74 15.81
N ILE A 176 -3.05 5.08 16.57
CA ILE A 176 -3.06 3.64 16.79
C ILE A 176 -4.23 3.03 16.03
N PHE A 177 -3.93 2.11 15.11
CA PHE A 177 -4.89 1.45 14.26
C PHE A 177 -4.88 -0.05 14.54
N LYS A 178 -6.03 -0.63 14.85
CA LYS A 178 -6.18 -2.09 14.91
C LYS A 178 -6.12 -2.67 13.50
N VAL A 179 -5.37 -3.75 13.30
CA VAL A 179 -5.21 -4.39 11.98
C VAL A 179 -6.56 -4.84 11.41
N GLY A 180 -7.41 -5.47 12.22
CA GLY A 180 -8.77 -5.87 11.79
C GLY A 180 -9.64 -4.69 11.34
N ASP A 181 -9.54 -3.55 12.02
CA ASP A 181 -10.27 -2.34 11.64
C ASP A 181 -9.79 -1.80 10.29
N VAL A 182 -8.46 -1.72 10.08
CA VAL A 182 -7.85 -1.31 8.81
C VAL A 182 -8.32 -2.19 7.64
N ILE A 183 -8.34 -3.51 7.86
CA ILE A 183 -8.81 -4.49 6.87
C ILE A 183 -10.30 -4.27 6.58
N ARG A 184 -11.14 -4.10 7.61
CA ARG A 184 -12.57 -3.83 7.45
C ARG A 184 -12.82 -2.52 6.71
N PHE A 185 -12.08 -1.45 7.02
CA PHE A 185 -12.20 -0.17 6.33
C PHE A 185 -11.76 -0.25 4.86
N SER A 186 -10.90 -1.20 4.50
CA SER A 186 -10.57 -1.49 3.09
C SER A 186 -11.60 -2.39 2.38
N HIS A 187 -12.71 -2.73 3.05
CA HIS A 187 -13.75 -3.65 2.57
C HIS A 187 -13.23 -5.06 2.24
N GLN A 188 -12.27 -5.55 3.03
CA GLN A 188 -11.64 -6.86 2.85
C GLN A 188 -12.00 -7.81 3.99
N ASN A 189 -11.93 -9.11 3.72
CA ASN A 189 -12.08 -10.15 4.75
C ASN A 189 -10.71 -10.55 5.30
N PHE A 190 -10.53 -10.41 6.62
CA PHE A 190 -9.27 -10.72 7.28
C PHE A 190 -8.85 -12.19 7.09
N THR A 191 -9.75 -13.15 7.26
CA THR A 191 -9.43 -14.58 7.15
C THR A 191 -8.93 -14.94 5.75
N ALA A 192 -9.55 -14.38 4.70
CA ALA A 192 -9.10 -14.59 3.33
C ALA A 192 -7.71 -14.00 3.09
N LEU A 193 -7.46 -12.77 3.59
CA LEU A 193 -6.18 -12.10 3.44
C LEU A 193 -5.06 -12.75 4.27
N ALA A 194 -5.38 -13.27 5.46
CA ALA A 194 -4.42 -13.99 6.30
C ALA A 194 -3.94 -15.29 5.65
N ASN A 195 -4.81 -15.95 4.87
CA ASN A 195 -4.47 -17.19 4.16
C ASN A 195 -3.70 -16.98 2.86
N LYS A 196 -4.04 -15.94 2.09
CA LYS A 196 -3.48 -15.69 0.75
C LYS A 196 -2.41 -14.59 0.73
N GLY A 197 -2.41 -13.73 1.73
CA GLY A 197 -1.67 -12.47 1.75
C GLY A 197 -2.35 -11.42 0.87
N GLY A 198 -1.84 -10.19 0.95
CA GLY A 198 -2.25 -9.10 0.06
C GLY A 198 -1.58 -7.79 0.44
N VAL A 199 -2.02 -6.70 -0.21
CA VAL A 199 -1.42 -5.37 -0.04
C VAL A 199 -2.51 -4.35 0.29
N ILE A 200 -2.41 -3.73 1.45
CA ILE A 200 -3.33 -2.71 1.95
C ILE A 200 -2.65 -1.34 1.95
N GLY A 201 -3.28 -0.38 1.31
CA GLY A 201 -2.88 1.02 1.33
C GLY A 201 -3.56 1.79 2.45
N ILE A 202 -2.77 2.47 3.27
CA ILE A 202 -3.23 3.44 4.28
C ILE A 202 -2.89 4.83 3.74
N LYS A 203 -3.88 5.53 3.20
CA LYS A 203 -3.70 6.87 2.62
C LYS A 203 -3.97 7.92 3.69
N ILE A 204 -3.04 8.86 3.84
CA ILE A 204 -3.15 10.04 4.72
C ILE A 204 -3.14 11.28 3.83
N ALA A 205 -4.27 11.95 3.70
CA ALA A 205 -4.40 13.16 2.90
C ALA A 205 -4.41 14.41 3.77
N TRP A 206 -3.55 15.38 3.44
CA TRP A 206 -3.46 16.68 4.07
C TRP A 206 -3.91 17.77 3.10
N VAL A 207 -5.21 18.02 3.03
CA VAL A 207 -5.78 19.11 2.21
C VAL A 207 -6.07 20.28 3.14
N CYS A 208 -5.18 21.26 3.13
CA CYS A 208 -5.15 22.32 4.14
C CYS A 208 -5.36 23.70 3.54
N ASP A 209 -6.31 24.43 4.12
CA ASP A 209 -6.54 25.84 3.84
C ASP A 209 -5.86 26.67 4.92
N LEU A 210 -4.67 27.20 4.61
CA LEU A 210 -3.82 27.92 5.57
C LEU A 210 -4.29 29.36 5.83
N ASP A 211 -5.38 29.79 5.21
CA ASP A 211 -6.09 31.02 5.60
C ASP A 211 -6.97 30.80 6.84
N LYS A 212 -7.28 29.53 7.14
CA LYS A 212 -8.03 29.13 8.34
C LYS A 212 -7.08 28.85 9.50
N ALA A 213 -7.66 28.67 10.69
CA ALA A 213 -6.92 28.27 11.87
C ALA A 213 -6.25 26.90 11.68
N ASP A 214 -5.10 26.72 12.34
CA ASP A 214 -4.26 25.52 12.21
C ASP A 214 -5.04 24.22 12.45
N ASP A 215 -5.95 24.22 13.44
CA ASP A 215 -6.80 23.09 13.84
C ASP A 215 -7.67 22.52 12.71
N HIS A 216 -7.98 23.31 11.69
CA HIS A 216 -8.74 22.87 10.51
C HIS A 216 -7.89 22.02 9.55
N CYS A 217 -6.56 22.17 9.58
CA CYS A 217 -5.64 21.31 8.83
C CYS A 217 -5.47 19.99 9.56
N LYS A 218 -6.26 18.98 9.17
CA LYS A 218 -6.31 17.66 9.80
C LYS A 218 -6.07 16.54 8.79
N PRO A 219 -5.50 15.40 9.21
CA PRO A 219 -5.29 14.27 8.31
C PRO A 219 -6.64 13.62 7.99
N ALA A 220 -6.85 13.30 6.71
CA ALA A 220 -7.95 12.47 6.26
C ALA A 220 -7.43 11.08 5.90
N TYR A 221 -7.90 10.05 6.61
CA TYR A 221 -7.50 8.67 6.40
C TYR A 221 -8.43 7.96 5.41
N SER A 222 -7.86 7.16 4.52
CA SER A 222 -8.62 6.22 3.68
C SER A 222 -7.85 4.92 3.50
N PHE A 223 -8.58 3.82 3.33
CA PHE A 223 -8.02 2.47 3.31
C PHE A 223 -8.48 1.76 2.04
N THR A 224 -7.57 1.08 1.36
CA THR A 224 -7.89 0.37 0.12
C THR A 224 -6.99 -0.83 -0.05
N ARG A 225 -7.47 -1.87 -0.73
CA ARG A 225 -6.60 -2.91 -1.27
C ARG A 225 -5.87 -2.37 -2.50
N LEU A 226 -4.55 -2.59 -2.58
CA LEU A 226 -3.71 -2.13 -3.69
C LEU A 226 -3.47 -3.23 -4.73
N ASP A 227 -3.46 -4.50 -4.30
CA ASP A 227 -3.32 -5.69 -5.15
C ASP A 227 -4.68 -6.22 -5.64
N ALA A 228 -5.65 -5.35 -5.94
CA ALA A 228 -7.00 -5.78 -6.34
C ALA A 228 -7.04 -6.71 -7.58
N MET A 229 -6.00 -6.66 -8.43
CA MET A 229 -5.87 -7.59 -9.56
C MET A 229 -5.63 -9.05 -9.12
N SER A 230 -5.04 -9.25 -7.93
CA SER A 230 -4.82 -10.59 -7.37
C SER A 230 -6.13 -11.28 -7.00
N GLU A 231 -7.20 -10.54 -6.70
CA GLU A 231 -8.53 -11.13 -6.48
C GLU A 231 -9.15 -11.71 -7.76
N LYS A 232 -8.77 -11.14 -8.91
CA LYS A 232 -9.30 -11.52 -10.23
C LYS A 232 -8.44 -12.56 -10.95
N ASN A 233 -7.31 -12.96 -10.36
CA ASN A 233 -6.33 -13.83 -11.00
C ASN A 233 -6.16 -15.13 -10.21
N SER A 234 -6.30 -16.27 -10.90
CA SER A 234 -6.07 -17.60 -10.31
C SER A 234 -4.59 -17.97 -10.20
N VAL A 235 -3.69 -17.29 -10.93
CA VAL A 235 -2.25 -17.60 -11.00
C VAL A 235 -1.48 -17.02 -9.81
N SER A 236 -1.85 -15.84 -9.34
CA SER A 236 -1.19 -15.17 -8.20
C SER A 236 -2.23 -14.49 -7.29
N PRO A 237 -2.90 -15.27 -6.42
CA PRO A 237 -4.09 -14.82 -5.70
C PRO A 237 -3.81 -13.96 -4.46
N GLY A 238 -2.56 -13.65 -4.16
CA GLY A 238 -2.19 -12.88 -2.97
C GLY A 238 -0.71 -12.52 -2.91
N TYR A 239 -0.16 -12.42 -1.69
CA TYR A 239 1.20 -11.92 -1.45
C TYR A 239 1.99 -12.86 -0.54
N ASN A 240 3.07 -13.40 -1.09
CA ASN A 240 4.03 -14.21 -0.34
C ASN A 240 5.46 -13.95 -0.84
N PHE A 241 6.43 -14.25 0.01
CA PHE A 241 7.85 -14.18 -0.34
C PHE A 241 8.62 -15.22 0.47
N ARG A 242 9.82 -15.56 -0.01
CA ARG A 242 10.72 -16.51 0.65
C ARG A 242 11.95 -15.79 1.17
N PHE A 243 12.39 -16.18 2.36
CA PHE A 243 13.66 -15.76 2.95
C PHE A 243 14.27 -16.92 3.74
N ALA A 244 15.54 -16.83 4.07
CA ALA A 244 16.22 -17.89 4.82
C ALA A 244 16.99 -17.33 6.01
N LYS A 245 16.97 -18.10 7.10
CA LYS A 245 17.85 -17.90 8.26
C LYS A 245 19.04 -18.85 8.11
N TYR A 246 20.24 -18.30 8.05
CA TYR A 246 21.47 -19.07 7.83
C TYR A 246 22.17 -19.38 9.16
N PHE A 247 22.69 -20.59 9.26
CA PHE A 247 23.35 -21.14 10.43
C PHE A 247 24.57 -21.97 10.02
N LYS A 248 25.43 -22.30 10.99
CA LYS A 248 26.61 -23.13 10.77
C LYS A 248 26.70 -24.19 11.86
N MET A 249 26.94 -25.44 11.48
CA MET A 249 27.15 -26.56 12.40
C MET A 249 28.57 -26.49 12.99
N GLU A 250 28.81 -27.21 14.09
CA GLU A 250 30.14 -27.31 14.73
C GLU A 250 31.21 -27.87 13.77
N ASN A 251 30.83 -28.77 12.86
CA ASN A 251 31.71 -29.33 11.83
C ASN A 251 32.03 -28.34 10.68
N GLY A 252 31.52 -27.11 10.74
CA GLY A 252 31.71 -26.08 9.73
C GLY A 252 30.72 -26.12 8.55
N THR A 253 29.81 -27.08 8.50
CA THR A 253 28.79 -27.19 7.44
C THR A 253 27.73 -26.10 7.59
N GLU A 254 27.45 -25.38 6.51
CA GLU A 254 26.38 -24.39 6.48
C GLU A 254 25.02 -25.06 6.27
N TYR A 255 24.04 -24.61 7.05
CA TYR A 255 22.65 -25.02 6.88
C TYR A 255 21.74 -23.80 7.02
N ARG A 256 20.52 -23.91 6.50
CA ARG A 256 19.54 -22.83 6.62
C ARG A 256 18.16 -23.35 6.96
N THR A 257 17.36 -22.47 7.55
CA THR A 257 15.92 -22.63 7.62
C THR A 257 15.30 -21.73 6.57
N LEU A 258 14.63 -22.32 5.59
CA LEU A 258 13.87 -21.59 4.57
C LEU A 258 12.48 -21.30 5.11
N LEU A 259 12.04 -20.06 4.95
CA LEU A 259 10.71 -19.60 5.34
C LEU A 259 10.01 -19.01 4.13
N LYS A 260 8.84 -19.54 3.81
CA LYS A 260 7.88 -18.92 2.90
C LYS A 260 6.81 -18.23 3.74
N ALA A 261 6.86 -16.90 3.71
CA ALA A 261 5.94 -16.06 4.44
C ALA A 261 4.80 -15.61 3.53
N VAL A 262 3.58 -15.88 3.97
CA VAL A 262 2.37 -15.22 3.49
C VAL A 262 2.13 -14.03 4.42
N ALA A 263 1.95 -12.84 3.85
CA ALA A 263 1.89 -11.62 4.63
C ALA A 263 0.88 -10.62 4.08
N ILE A 264 0.45 -9.72 4.95
CA ILE A 264 -0.27 -8.51 4.59
C ILE A 264 0.74 -7.37 4.58
N ARG A 265 0.99 -6.80 3.41
CA ARG A 265 1.83 -5.63 3.24
C ARG A 265 1.00 -4.36 3.43
N PHE A 266 1.48 -3.44 4.24
CA PHE A 266 0.88 -2.14 4.48
C PHE A 266 1.75 -1.04 3.88
N ASP A 267 1.14 -0.22 3.01
CA ASP A 267 1.77 0.92 2.36
C ASP A 267 1.12 2.20 2.87
N VAL A 268 1.82 2.95 3.72
CA VAL A 268 1.39 4.25 4.22
C VAL A 268 1.76 5.32 3.19
N MET A 269 0.76 5.80 2.45
CA MET A 269 0.91 6.81 1.41
C MET A 269 0.43 8.16 1.93
N VAL A 270 1.26 9.20 1.80
CA VAL A 270 0.93 10.53 2.29
C VAL A 270 0.89 11.49 1.12
N ASN A 271 -0.25 12.13 0.92
CA ASN A 271 -0.44 13.16 -0.09
C ASN A 271 -0.94 14.43 0.59
N GLY A 272 -0.73 15.59 -0.05
CA GLY A 272 -1.31 16.81 0.45
C GLY A 272 -1.28 17.94 -0.56
N ASP A 273 -2.14 18.91 -0.28
CA ASP A 273 -2.31 20.15 -1.02
C ASP A 273 -2.59 21.24 0.00
N ALA A 274 -1.74 22.26 0.05
CA ALA A 274 -1.96 23.43 0.87
C ALA A 274 -2.29 24.64 0.01
N GLY A 275 -3.29 25.42 0.43
CA GLY A 275 -3.61 26.72 -0.16
C GLY A 275 -3.41 27.84 0.85
N LYS A 276 -2.82 28.95 0.44
CA LYS A 276 -2.72 30.18 1.24
C LYS A 276 -2.95 31.41 0.35
N PHE A 277 -3.65 32.41 0.86
CA PHE A 277 -3.91 33.65 0.16
C PHE A 277 -2.61 34.27 -0.37
N ASN A 278 -2.63 34.68 -1.65
CA ASN A 278 -1.56 35.43 -2.26
C ASN A 278 -2.15 36.49 -3.21
N MET A 279 -1.59 37.71 -3.17
CA MET A 279 -2.06 38.83 -3.98
C MET A 279 -1.89 38.58 -5.49
N ILE A 280 -0.81 37.92 -5.91
CA ILE A 280 -0.50 37.70 -7.33
C ILE A 280 -1.59 36.88 -8.04
N PRO A 281 -1.94 35.65 -7.62
CA PRO A 281 -3.00 34.88 -8.27
C PRO A 281 -4.38 35.54 -8.13
N THR A 282 -4.61 36.31 -7.05
CA THR A 282 -5.84 37.09 -6.89
C THR A 282 -6.01 38.13 -8.00
N LEU A 283 -4.97 38.95 -8.25
CA LEU A 283 -4.99 39.98 -9.28
C LEU A 283 -5.12 39.39 -10.69
N ILE A 284 -4.36 38.33 -10.99
CA ILE A 284 -4.43 37.66 -12.31
C ILE A 284 -5.84 37.14 -12.58
N ASN A 285 -6.45 36.45 -11.60
CA ASN A 285 -7.80 35.93 -11.77
C ASN A 285 -8.87 37.03 -11.80
N MET A 286 -8.64 38.17 -11.16
CA MET A 286 -9.54 39.33 -11.24
C MET A 286 -9.49 39.96 -12.65
N VAL A 287 -8.30 40.11 -13.23
CA VAL A 287 -8.12 40.55 -14.62
C VAL A 287 -8.76 39.59 -15.62
N ALA A 288 -8.58 38.28 -15.40
CA ALA A 288 -9.22 37.25 -16.23
C ALA A 288 -10.75 37.34 -16.14
N ALA A 289 -11.30 37.57 -14.94
CA ALA A 289 -12.74 37.73 -14.74
C ALA A 289 -13.28 38.96 -15.48
N PHE A 290 -12.64 40.13 -15.36
CA PHE A 290 -13.08 41.35 -16.05
C PHE A 290 -12.99 41.22 -17.58
N THR A 291 -11.91 40.64 -18.09
CA THR A 291 -11.77 40.38 -19.54
C THR A 291 -12.85 39.41 -20.04
N SER A 292 -13.24 38.42 -19.23
CA SER A 292 -14.25 37.41 -19.61
C SER A 292 -15.67 37.97 -19.69
N VAL A 293 -15.99 39.07 -19.00
CA VAL A 293 -17.34 39.71 -19.08
C VAL A 293 -17.64 40.16 -20.52
N GLY A 294 -16.62 40.53 -21.30
CA GLY A 294 -16.77 40.96 -22.69
C GLY A 294 -17.32 39.90 -23.64
N VAL A 295 -17.20 38.60 -23.30
CA VAL A 295 -17.72 37.49 -24.12
C VAL A 295 -19.25 37.59 -24.28
N GLY A 296 -19.95 38.13 -23.30
CA GLY A 296 -21.40 38.35 -23.37
C GLY A 296 -21.80 39.31 -24.48
N ALA A 297 -20.97 40.31 -24.81
CA ALA A 297 -21.28 41.29 -25.86
C ALA A 297 -21.40 40.64 -27.24
N VAL A 298 -20.58 39.62 -27.54
CA VAL A 298 -20.66 38.89 -28.81
C VAL A 298 -21.99 38.16 -28.96
N LEU A 299 -22.45 37.49 -27.90
CA LEU A 299 -23.75 36.82 -27.90
C LEU A 299 -24.90 37.84 -28.00
N CYS A 300 -24.81 38.93 -27.23
CA CYS A 300 -25.78 40.01 -27.29
C CYS A 300 -25.86 40.64 -28.68
N ASP A 301 -24.73 40.83 -29.36
CA ASP A 301 -24.67 41.34 -30.73
C ASP A 301 -25.35 40.40 -31.73
N ILE A 302 -25.13 39.09 -31.63
CA ILE A 302 -25.79 38.10 -32.48
C ILE A 302 -27.31 38.17 -32.29
N ILE A 303 -27.77 38.21 -31.04
CA ILE A 303 -29.20 38.31 -30.71
C ILE A 303 -29.79 39.62 -31.23
N LEU A 304 -29.16 40.75 -30.90
CA LEU A 304 -29.62 42.10 -31.25
C LEU A 304 -29.73 42.32 -32.75
N LEU A 305 -28.71 41.89 -33.50
CA LEU A 305 -28.60 42.16 -34.92
C LEU A 305 -29.37 41.15 -35.79
N ASN A 306 -29.76 39.98 -35.27
CA ASN A 306 -30.39 38.94 -36.13
C ASN A 306 -31.75 38.44 -35.65
N PHE A 307 -32.07 38.57 -34.36
CA PHE A 307 -33.26 37.93 -33.77
C PHE A 307 -34.29 38.93 -33.21
N LEU A 308 -34.00 40.24 -33.20
CA LEU A 308 -34.99 41.27 -32.84
C LEU A 308 -35.68 41.87 -34.08
N LYS A 309 -36.98 42.18 -33.94
CA LYS A 309 -37.81 42.76 -35.03
C LYS A 309 -37.27 44.08 -35.61
N GLY A 310 -36.46 44.82 -34.85
CA GLY A 310 -35.79 46.05 -35.28
C GLY A 310 -34.35 45.85 -35.77
N ALA A 311 -33.93 44.61 -36.07
CA ALA A 311 -32.56 44.26 -36.44
C ALA A 311 -31.92 45.20 -37.48
N ASP A 312 -32.65 45.56 -38.54
CA ASP A 312 -32.13 46.41 -39.62
C ASP A 312 -31.81 47.83 -39.14
N GLN A 313 -32.59 48.38 -38.19
CA GLN A 313 -32.31 49.67 -37.57
C GLN A 313 -31.04 49.61 -36.69
N TYR A 314 -30.81 48.50 -35.98
CA TYR A 314 -29.62 48.31 -35.17
C TYR A 314 -28.36 48.12 -36.04
N LYS A 315 -28.46 47.39 -37.15
CA LYS A 315 -27.36 47.25 -38.12
C LYS A 315 -26.97 48.61 -38.70
N ALA A 316 -27.95 49.39 -39.17
CA ALA A 316 -27.70 50.71 -39.75
C ALA A 316 -27.06 51.72 -38.77
N ARG A 317 -27.31 51.58 -37.46
CA ARG A 317 -26.66 52.42 -36.44
C ARG A 317 -25.28 51.93 -36.00
N LYS A 318 -24.99 50.63 -36.17
CA LYS A 318 -23.75 50.01 -35.69
C LYS A 318 -22.66 49.97 -36.75
N PHE A 319 -23.03 49.73 -38.00
CA PHE A 319 -22.11 49.64 -39.12
C PHE A 319 -22.25 50.90 -39.97
N GLU A 320 -21.14 51.61 -40.14
CA GLU A 320 -21.00 52.69 -41.11
C GLU A 320 -20.17 52.10 -42.26
N GLU A 321 -20.79 52.00 -43.45
CA GLU A 321 -20.18 51.45 -44.67
C GLU A 321 -19.41 52.52 -45.45
#